data_AF-A0A5J4NVB4-F1
#
_entry.id   AF-A0A5J4NVB4-F1
#
_cell.length_a   1.000
_cell.length_b   1.000
_cell.length_c   1.000
_cell.angle_alpha   90.00
_cell.angle_beta   90.00
_cell.angle_gamma   90.00
#
_symmetry.space_group_name_H-M   'P 1'
#
loop_
_entity.id
_entity.type
_entity.pdbx_description
1 polymer ?
#
loop_
_entity_poly.entity_id
_entity_poly.type
_entity_poly.pdbx_seq_one_letter_code
_entity_poly.pdbx_strand_id
1 'polypeptide(L)'
;MPRKEGLLGGPHPESLTQKSDLDDIKNLEEQLHQIRSAVVSGSNVNLLTLASLQLVHSFNLDTELSAYCLKLESPVSIDHVLVQCDCPIDLLDQDDGTAIRSDTQLNFEDRNVVLTTFRCQANTTHLTLYMRTVEGQFGVLRVYVAPRSDGPIACKQLEFPIRPLSLHRRTHTFPEDCERPLNRLTLSGRFSLAEMHQWVQVCLPETPDKPPIVTEEATGIKETMETGDEEHVRLIYESTFIGSKLECCYKKQQATFRSDNISTIAILKDVLTKEATKRKIILSLDIDIHPDSVEYTLRTIHPKLESLIILVRKVGLITPLQELVSSQSHNFSSSGARMKGSTTRNDNPLPGSLPADYAAIWREASSLQALYKQHPCTLERLYGCIVDLYIDKYRFQGDDVRARVPGLLEVLKHYDFHRILQYFNEH
;
A
#
# COMPACT_ATOMS: atom_id res chain seq x y z
N MET A 1 -71.45 43.95 84.26
CA MET A 1 -71.66 43.10 83.05
C MET A 1 -72.49 43.90 82.06
N PRO A 2 -72.26 43.97 80.73
CA PRO A 2 -71.27 43.31 79.83
C PRO A 2 -70.50 44.31 78.89
N ARG A 3 -69.69 43.76 77.95
CA ARG A 3 -69.19 44.23 76.61
C ARG A 3 -68.32 45.51 76.49
N LYS A 4 -67.03 45.39 76.11
CA LYS A 4 -66.41 45.30 74.75
C LYS A 4 -66.46 46.61 73.94
N GLU A 5 -65.30 47.27 73.79
CA GLU A 5 -64.63 47.55 72.50
C GLU A 5 -63.29 48.28 72.74
N GLY A 6 -62.19 47.71 72.24
CA GLY A 6 -60.87 48.32 72.16
C GLY A 6 -60.34 48.11 70.75
N LEU A 7 -60.07 49.21 70.04
CA LEU A 7 -59.54 49.19 68.68
C LEU A 7 -58.07 48.76 68.66
N LEU A 8 -57.78 47.78 67.81
CA LEU A 8 -56.46 47.38 67.32
C LEU A 8 -56.24 47.97 65.92
N GLY A 9 -55.00 48.37 65.62
CA GLY A 9 -54.55 48.70 64.27
C GLY A 9 -53.03 48.67 64.18
N GLY A 10 -52.47 47.48 63.95
CA GLY A 10 -51.05 47.26 63.62
C GLY A 10 -50.83 47.15 62.10
N PRO A 11 -49.60 47.38 61.59
CA PRO A 11 -49.33 47.56 60.15
C PRO A 11 -49.20 46.23 59.38
N HIS A 12 -49.58 46.28 58.10
CA HIS A 12 -49.64 45.20 57.11
C HIS A 12 -48.26 44.58 56.73
N PRO A 13 -48.21 43.31 56.27
CA PRO A 13 -46.97 42.55 56.04
C PRO A 13 -46.35 42.66 54.63
N GLU A 14 -46.73 43.63 53.80
CA GLU A 14 -46.32 43.69 52.38
C GLU A 14 -44.94 44.34 52.12
N SER A 15 -44.27 44.90 53.13
CA SER A 15 -43.01 45.66 52.95
C SER A 15 -41.72 44.84 53.08
N LEU A 16 -41.81 43.59 53.54
CA LEU A 16 -40.65 42.72 53.77
C LEU A 16 -40.29 41.85 52.56
N THR A 17 -41.27 41.46 51.75
CA THR A 17 -41.05 40.68 50.51
C THR A 17 -40.42 41.52 49.40
N GLN A 18 -40.88 42.76 49.22
CA GLN A 18 -40.31 43.66 48.20
C GLN A 18 -38.82 43.96 48.39
N LYS A 19 -38.31 43.97 49.64
CA LYS A 19 -36.88 44.18 49.90
C LYS A 19 -36.02 42.97 49.54
N SER A 20 -36.51 41.75 49.80
CA SER A 20 -35.84 40.51 49.39
C SER A 20 -35.74 40.45 47.87
N ASP A 21 -36.84 40.72 47.18
CA ASP A 21 -36.88 40.69 45.72
C ASP A 21 -35.97 41.77 45.10
N LEU A 22 -35.85 42.94 45.74
CA LEU A 22 -34.94 44.02 45.32
C LEU A 22 -33.46 43.69 45.52
N ASP A 23 -33.12 42.97 46.58
CA ASP A 23 -31.75 42.53 46.84
C ASP A 23 -31.38 41.34 45.93
N ASP A 24 -32.33 40.46 45.61
CA ASP A 24 -32.16 39.38 44.65
C ASP A 24 -32.00 39.91 43.20
N ILE A 25 -32.76 40.93 42.82
CA ILE A 25 -32.61 41.61 41.52
C ILE A 25 -31.24 42.28 41.42
N LYS A 26 -30.76 42.95 42.49
CA LYS A 26 -29.42 43.56 42.49
C LYS A 26 -28.31 42.51 42.40
N ASN A 27 -28.46 41.38 43.08
CA ASN A 27 -27.49 40.29 43.01
C ASN A 27 -27.47 39.65 41.61
N LEU A 28 -28.64 39.51 40.97
CA LEU A 28 -28.76 39.05 39.59
C LEU A 28 -28.20 40.07 38.58
N GLU A 29 -28.36 41.37 38.84
CA GLU A 29 -27.77 42.44 38.02
C GLU A 29 -26.24 42.50 38.17
N GLU A 30 -25.72 42.31 39.38
CA GLU A 30 -24.28 42.18 39.63
C GLU A 30 -23.71 40.92 38.96
N GLN A 31 -24.39 39.77 39.07
CA GLN A 31 -24.01 38.55 38.36
C GLN A 31 -24.06 38.72 36.84
N LEU A 32 -25.08 39.39 36.30
CA LEU A 32 -25.16 39.71 34.87
C LEU A 32 -24.06 40.68 34.43
N HIS A 33 -23.69 41.66 35.27
CA HIS A 33 -22.60 42.58 35.00
C HIS A 33 -21.24 41.87 35.07
N GLN A 34 -21.09 40.86 35.92
CA GLN A 34 -19.89 40.03 36.04
C GLN A 34 -19.77 39.02 34.88
N ILE A 35 -20.88 38.42 34.44
CA ILE A 35 -20.94 37.58 33.23
C ILE A 35 -20.70 38.44 31.99
N ARG A 36 -21.32 39.63 31.88
CA ARG A 36 -21.06 40.56 30.78
C ARG A 36 -19.64 41.09 30.79
N SER A 37 -19.02 41.36 31.94
CA SER A 37 -17.62 41.80 31.98
C SER A 37 -16.66 40.66 31.64
N ALA A 38 -16.97 39.40 31.98
CA ALA A 38 -16.24 38.23 31.50
C ALA A 38 -16.40 38.03 29.98
N VAL A 39 -17.59 38.31 29.43
CA VAL A 39 -17.87 38.22 27.98
C VAL A 39 -17.28 39.40 27.20
N VAL A 40 -17.19 40.61 27.79
CA VAL A 40 -16.69 41.83 27.15
C VAL A 40 -15.17 41.99 27.31
N SER A 41 -14.57 41.44 28.38
CA SER A 41 -13.10 41.34 28.51
C SER A 41 -12.50 40.24 27.63
N GLY A 42 -13.34 39.36 27.08
CA GLY A 42 -13.02 38.43 26.02
C GLY A 42 -13.28 39.04 24.64
N SER A 43 -12.49 40.03 24.24
CA SER A 43 -12.35 40.37 22.82
C SER A 43 -11.63 39.23 22.11
N ASN A 44 -12.30 38.10 21.93
CA ASN A 44 -11.92 37.04 21.02
C ASN A 44 -13.23 36.44 20.53
N VAL A 45 -13.44 36.49 19.22
CA VAL A 45 -14.27 35.51 18.50
C VAL A 45 -14.09 34.16 19.21
N ASN A 46 -15.17 33.45 19.55
CA ASN A 46 -15.12 32.09 20.11
C ASN A 46 -14.34 31.17 19.17
N LEU A 47 -13.01 31.27 19.19
CA LEU A 47 -12.10 30.57 18.32
C LEU A 47 -11.78 29.27 19.05
N LEU A 48 -12.27 28.16 18.49
CA LEU A 48 -11.86 26.83 18.93
C LEU A 48 -10.37 26.67 18.63
N THR A 49 -9.54 26.77 19.67
CA THR A 49 -8.11 26.49 19.57
C THR A 49 -7.91 24.97 19.54
N LEU A 50 -7.68 24.42 18.34
CA LEU A 50 -7.40 23.01 18.16
C LEU A 50 -5.95 22.71 18.55
N ALA A 51 -5.74 21.66 19.36
CA ALA A 51 -4.41 21.17 19.67
C ALA A 51 -3.78 20.54 18.41
N SER A 52 -2.62 21.06 17.99
CA SER A 52 -1.89 20.51 16.85
C SER A 52 -1.29 19.15 17.21
N LEU A 53 -1.70 18.09 16.51
CA LEU A 53 -1.09 16.77 16.64
C LEU A 53 0.32 16.76 16.04
N GLN A 54 1.33 16.55 16.89
CA GLN A 54 2.68 16.22 16.43
C GLN A 54 2.68 14.74 16.04
N LEU A 55 3.06 14.46 14.80
CA LEU A 55 3.03 13.11 14.23
C LEU A 55 4.30 12.93 13.42
N VAL A 56 5.09 11.94 13.77
CA VAL A 56 6.23 11.47 13.01
C VAL A 56 5.76 10.32 12.13
N HIS A 57 6.18 10.30 10.87
CA HIS A 57 5.80 9.25 9.94
C HIS A 57 6.98 8.86 9.06
N SER A 58 6.97 7.61 8.61
CA SER A 58 7.87 7.11 7.57
C SER A 58 7.09 6.29 6.56
N PHE A 59 7.37 6.47 5.28
CA PHE A 59 6.71 5.77 4.19
C PHE A 59 7.76 5.22 3.24
N ASN A 60 8.08 3.95 3.41
CA ASN A 60 9.22 3.31 2.73
C ASN A 60 8.76 2.03 2.01
N LEU A 61 9.40 1.72 0.88
CA LEU A 61 9.20 0.46 0.18
C LEU A 61 10.03 -0.64 0.86
N ASP A 62 9.35 -1.67 1.37
CA ASP A 62 9.98 -2.88 1.88
C ASP A 62 10.36 -3.80 0.71
N THR A 63 11.66 -4.08 0.58
CA THR A 63 12.19 -4.91 -0.50
C THR A 63 11.86 -6.39 -0.34
N GLU A 64 11.70 -6.88 0.89
CA GLU A 64 11.45 -8.31 1.13
C GLU A 64 10.00 -8.65 0.84
N LEU A 65 9.07 -7.80 1.28
CA LEU A 65 7.63 -8.00 1.09
C LEU A 65 7.11 -7.40 -0.24
N SER A 66 7.93 -6.61 -0.94
CA SER A 66 7.49 -5.84 -2.12
C SER A 66 6.19 -5.06 -1.85
N ALA A 67 6.15 -4.40 -0.69
CA ALA A 67 5.02 -3.68 -0.15
C ALA A 67 5.51 -2.39 0.53
N TYR A 68 4.67 -1.35 0.53
CA TYR A 68 4.96 -0.12 1.26
C TYR A 68 4.65 -0.30 2.75
N CYS A 69 5.55 0.18 3.59
CA CYS A 69 5.41 0.24 5.03
C CYS A 69 5.23 1.70 5.45
N LEU A 70 4.02 2.03 5.93
CA LEU A 70 3.72 3.31 6.58
C LEU A 70 3.81 3.13 8.09
N LYS A 71 4.77 3.78 8.73
CA LYS A 71 4.87 3.83 10.20
C LYS A 71 4.42 5.20 10.68
N LEU A 72 3.52 5.21 11.64
CA LEU A 72 2.96 6.41 12.28
C LEU A 72 3.32 6.38 13.75
N GLU A 73 3.91 7.47 14.25
CA GLU A 73 4.28 7.62 15.66
C GLU A 73 3.73 8.94 16.19
N SER A 74 2.92 8.83 17.25
CA SER A 74 2.27 9.95 17.90
C SER A 74 2.61 9.95 19.39
N PRO A 75 2.90 11.11 20.00
CA PRO A 75 3.10 11.21 21.45
C PRO A 75 1.80 10.97 22.23
N VAL A 76 0.64 11.15 21.59
CA VAL A 76 -0.69 10.87 22.14
C VAL A 76 -1.22 9.59 21.52
N SER A 77 -2.01 8.81 22.26
CA SER A 77 -2.63 7.60 21.72
C SER A 77 -3.52 7.94 20.52
N ILE A 78 -3.42 7.12 19.49
CA ILE A 78 -4.21 7.21 18.28
C ILE A 78 -5.57 6.53 18.57
N ASP A 79 -6.67 7.18 18.20
CA ASP A 79 -7.99 6.58 18.28
C ASP A 79 -8.33 5.83 17.00
N HIS A 80 -8.23 6.52 15.86
CA HIS A 80 -8.45 5.93 14.56
C HIS A 80 -7.59 6.56 13.47
N VAL A 81 -7.33 5.78 12.42
CA VAL A 81 -6.63 6.18 11.21
C VAL A 81 -7.51 5.85 10.02
N LEU A 82 -7.84 6.86 9.22
CA LEU A 82 -8.58 6.67 7.98
C LEU A 82 -7.61 6.72 6.79
N VAL A 83 -7.69 5.71 5.94
CA VAL A 83 -6.89 5.53 4.74
C VAL A 83 -7.81 5.74 3.54
N GLN A 84 -7.50 6.74 2.73
CA GLN A 84 -8.20 7.04 1.49
C GLN A 84 -7.21 6.98 0.33
N CYS A 85 -7.57 6.32 -0.76
CA CYS A 85 -6.75 6.27 -1.97
C CYS A 85 -7.61 6.37 -3.23
N ASP A 86 -7.09 7.03 -4.25
CA ASP A 86 -7.68 7.16 -5.59
C ASP A 86 -7.13 6.11 -6.59
N CYS A 87 -6.20 5.25 -6.17
CA CYS A 87 -5.75 4.09 -6.92
C CYS A 87 -5.94 2.79 -6.12
N PRO A 88 -6.04 1.63 -6.79
CA PRO A 88 -6.15 0.35 -6.10
C PRO A 88 -4.92 0.06 -5.25
N ILE A 89 -5.14 -0.17 -3.97
CA ILE A 89 -4.14 -0.67 -3.02
C ILE A 89 -4.71 -1.83 -2.24
N ASP A 90 -3.86 -2.80 -1.93
CA ASP A 90 -4.20 -3.93 -1.08
C ASP A 90 -3.57 -3.73 0.30
N LEU A 91 -4.40 -3.41 1.29
CA LEU A 91 -3.97 -3.24 2.69
C LEU A 91 -3.79 -4.61 3.32
N LEU A 92 -2.63 -4.86 3.92
CA LEU A 92 -2.34 -6.14 4.56
C LEU A 92 -2.77 -6.09 6.03
N ASP A 93 -3.46 -7.14 6.46
CA ASP A 93 -3.84 -7.28 7.85
C ASP A 93 -2.62 -7.64 8.69
N GLN A 94 -2.46 -6.96 9.82
CA GLN A 94 -1.45 -7.29 10.82
C GLN A 94 -2.07 -8.17 11.90
N ASP A 95 -1.43 -9.31 12.19
CA ASP A 95 -1.88 -10.28 13.19
C ASP A 95 -1.74 -9.75 14.65
N ASP A 96 -1.20 -8.55 14.84
CA ASP A 96 -0.89 -7.98 16.16
C ASP A 96 -2.13 -7.54 16.96
N GLY A 97 -3.32 -7.55 16.35
CA GLY A 97 -4.59 -7.20 17.01
C GLY A 97 -4.67 -5.75 17.51
N THR A 98 -3.76 -4.88 17.06
CA THR A 98 -3.62 -3.49 17.56
C THR A 98 -4.74 -2.58 17.09
N ALA A 99 -5.29 -2.84 15.91
CA ALA A 99 -6.37 -2.07 15.31
C ALA A 99 -7.38 -2.97 14.60
N ILE A 100 -8.66 -2.62 14.72
CA ILE A 100 -9.72 -3.22 13.90
C ILE A 100 -9.78 -2.47 12.58
N ARG A 101 -9.66 -3.22 11.48
CA ARG A 101 -9.89 -2.72 10.13
C ARG A 101 -11.38 -2.76 9.78
N SER A 102 -11.88 -1.68 9.20
CA SER A 102 -13.22 -1.59 8.62
C SER A 102 -13.14 -0.95 7.24
N ASP A 103 -13.43 -1.74 6.21
CA ASP A 103 -13.51 -1.26 4.83
C ASP A 103 -14.91 -0.67 4.57
N THR A 104 -14.95 0.54 4.02
CA THR A 104 -16.20 1.24 3.71
C THR A 104 -16.60 0.94 2.27
N GLN A 105 -17.90 0.70 2.04
CA GLN A 105 -18.43 0.55 0.70
C GLN A 105 -18.28 1.86 -0.07
N LEU A 106 -17.71 1.77 -1.27
CA LEU A 106 -17.41 2.92 -2.10
C LEU A 106 -18.62 3.30 -2.94
N ASN A 107 -18.89 4.60 -3.06
CA ASN A 107 -19.88 5.12 -3.99
C ASN A 107 -19.23 5.36 -5.35
N PHE A 108 -19.93 5.01 -6.44
CA PHE A 108 -19.43 5.20 -7.81
C PHE A 108 -19.17 6.67 -8.19
N GLU A 109 -19.73 7.64 -7.46
CA GLU A 109 -19.51 9.07 -7.71
C GLU A 109 -18.23 9.62 -7.06
N ASP A 110 -17.75 8.95 -6.01
CA ASP A 110 -16.52 9.35 -5.32
C ASP A 110 -15.31 8.82 -6.08
N ARG A 111 -14.27 9.65 -6.30
CA ARG A 111 -13.00 9.21 -6.92
C ARG A 111 -12.16 8.28 -6.02
N ASN A 112 -12.76 7.76 -4.95
CA ASN A 112 -12.10 6.92 -3.97
C ASN A 112 -12.17 5.47 -4.42
N VAL A 113 -11.01 4.84 -4.53
CA VAL A 113 -10.87 3.41 -4.85
C VAL A 113 -10.65 2.59 -3.58
N VAL A 114 -10.11 3.20 -2.52
CA VAL A 114 -9.97 2.56 -1.21
C VAL A 114 -10.38 3.55 -0.13
N LEU A 115 -11.21 3.08 0.80
CA LEU A 115 -11.60 3.82 2.00
C LEU A 115 -11.69 2.85 3.18
N THR A 116 -10.69 2.89 4.04
CA THR A 116 -10.53 1.95 5.15
C THR A 116 -10.25 2.70 6.43
N THR A 117 -10.98 2.36 7.49
CA THR A 117 -10.76 2.92 8.83
C THR A 117 -10.13 1.87 9.73
N PHE A 118 -9.00 2.22 10.33
CA PHE A 118 -8.35 1.45 11.39
C PHE A 118 -8.69 2.07 12.73
N ARG A 119 -9.43 1.36 13.57
CA ARG A 119 -9.74 1.79 14.93
C ARG A 119 -8.81 1.10 15.92
N CYS A 120 -7.97 1.86 16.61
CA CYS A 120 -7.04 1.33 17.60
C CYS A 120 -7.80 0.93 18.88
N GLN A 121 -7.63 -0.32 19.32
CA GLN A 121 -8.33 -0.83 20.51
C GLN A 121 -7.65 -0.43 21.82
N ALA A 122 -6.32 -0.31 21.80
CA ALA A 122 -5.50 0.03 22.96
C ALA A 122 -5.00 1.48 22.91
N ASN A 123 -4.24 1.89 23.93
CA ASN A 123 -3.47 3.14 23.92
C ASN A 123 -2.28 3.01 22.96
N THR A 124 -2.57 2.97 21.66
CA THR A 124 -1.59 2.76 20.60
C THR A 124 -0.96 4.09 20.21
N THR A 125 0.34 4.27 20.47
CA THR A 125 1.11 5.44 20.02
C THR A 125 1.84 5.20 18.70
N HIS A 126 2.09 3.93 18.36
CA HIS A 126 2.74 3.50 17.12
C HIS A 126 1.78 2.62 16.31
N LEU A 127 1.57 2.95 15.03
CA LEU A 127 0.81 2.12 14.11
C LEU A 127 1.63 1.88 12.85
N THR A 128 1.74 0.61 12.45
CA THR A 128 2.38 0.23 11.18
C THR A 128 1.30 -0.29 10.23
N LEU A 129 1.29 0.20 9.01
CA LEU A 129 0.38 -0.25 7.96
C LEU A 129 1.21 -0.75 6.78
N TYR A 130 0.96 -1.97 6.35
CA TYR A 130 1.52 -2.51 5.12
C TYR A 130 0.50 -2.42 4.00
N MET A 131 0.94 -1.98 2.83
CA MET A 131 0.08 -1.84 1.67
C MET A 131 0.81 -2.23 0.40
N ARG A 132 0.14 -2.94 -0.49
CA ARG A 132 0.66 -3.31 -1.79
C ARG A 132 0.05 -2.43 -2.87
N THR A 133 0.88 -2.12 -3.85
CA THR A 133 0.49 -1.33 -5.01
C THR A 133 0.58 -2.21 -6.25
N VAL A 134 -0.20 -1.86 -7.27
CA VAL A 134 -0.17 -2.50 -8.58
C VAL A 134 0.59 -1.58 -9.53
N GLU A 135 1.59 -2.13 -10.21
CA GLU A 135 2.41 -1.37 -11.14
C GLU A 135 1.57 -0.87 -12.33
N GLY A 136 1.81 0.37 -12.76
CA GLY A 136 1.01 1.03 -13.79
C GLY A 136 -0.21 1.78 -13.27
N GLN A 137 -0.67 1.50 -12.04
CA GLN A 137 -1.73 2.25 -11.37
C GLN A 137 -1.10 3.25 -10.41
N PHE A 138 -1.54 4.51 -10.47
CA PHE A 138 -0.93 5.60 -9.72
C PHE A 138 -1.97 6.59 -9.24
N GLY A 139 -1.61 7.30 -8.17
CA GLY A 139 -2.56 8.07 -7.41
C GLY A 139 -1.94 8.73 -6.19
N VAL A 140 -2.79 9.15 -5.28
CA VAL A 140 -2.49 9.83 -4.03
C VAL A 140 -3.16 9.07 -2.89
N LEU A 141 -2.33 8.58 -1.98
CA LEU A 141 -2.73 8.03 -0.70
C LEU A 141 -2.87 9.16 0.32
N ARG A 142 -4.03 9.30 0.92
CA ARG A 142 -4.29 10.22 2.03
C ARG A 142 -4.54 9.43 3.31
N VAL A 143 -3.85 9.82 4.37
CA VAL A 143 -3.96 9.17 5.68
C VAL A 143 -4.33 10.22 6.70
N TYR A 144 -5.47 10.02 7.35
CA TYR A 144 -6.05 10.92 8.33
C TYR A 144 -5.89 10.30 9.70
N VAL A 145 -5.12 10.93 10.57
CA VAL A 145 -4.82 10.42 11.92
C VAL A 145 -5.56 11.26 12.95
N ALA A 146 -6.39 10.60 13.76
CA ALA A 146 -7.13 11.22 14.85
C ALA A 146 -6.59 10.72 16.20
N PRO A 147 -6.16 11.64 17.10
CA PRO A 147 -5.75 11.26 18.45
C PRO A 147 -6.98 10.95 19.31
N ARG A 148 -6.76 10.14 20.34
CA ARG A 148 -7.70 9.93 21.43
C ARG A 148 -7.68 11.15 22.34
N SER A 149 -8.82 11.82 22.48
CA SER A 149 -8.99 12.97 23.37
C SER A 149 -10.43 13.08 23.84
N ASP A 150 -10.62 13.60 25.05
CA ASP A 150 -11.93 13.93 25.62
C ASP A 150 -12.45 15.31 25.19
N GLY A 151 -11.63 16.09 24.45
CA GLY A 151 -11.93 17.44 23.97
C GLY A 151 -12.06 17.54 22.45
N PRO A 152 -12.06 18.76 21.87
CA PRO A 152 -12.12 18.96 20.42
C PRO A 152 -10.87 18.40 19.74
N ILE A 153 -11.08 17.45 18.81
CA ILE A 153 -10.01 16.71 18.13
C ILE A 153 -9.65 17.41 16.81
N ALA A 154 -8.35 17.62 16.60
CA ALA A 154 -7.80 17.97 15.29
C ALA A 154 -7.31 16.69 14.60
N CYS A 155 -7.79 16.43 13.38
CA CYS A 155 -7.25 15.37 12.56
C CYS A 155 -6.07 15.91 11.74
N LYS A 156 -4.98 15.13 11.65
CA LYS A 156 -3.87 15.45 10.76
C LYS A 156 -3.95 14.61 9.50
N GLN A 157 -3.94 15.27 8.35
CA GLN A 157 -3.87 14.64 7.04
C GLN A 157 -2.42 14.54 6.57
N LEU A 158 -2.02 13.35 6.15
CA LEU A 158 -0.78 13.05 5.44
C LEU A 158 -1.12 12.69 3.99
N GLU A 159 -0.25 13.07 3.05
CA GLU A 159 -0.45 12.80 1.63
C GLU A 159 0.82 12.18 1.03
N PHE A 160 0.68 11.01 0.40
CA PHE A 160 1.76 10.26 -0.20
C PHE A 160 1.43 9.94 -1.67
N PRO A 161 2.28 10.33 -2.64
CA PRO A 161 2.07 9.97 -4.03
C PRO A 161 2.45 8.51 -4.30
N ILE A 162 1.52 7.71 -4.81
CA ILE A 162 1.79 6.38 -5.35
C ILE A 162 2.20 6.57 -6.82
N ARG A 163 3.46 6.24 -7.10
CA ARG A 163 4.08 6.42 -8.42
C ARG A 163 3.65 5.31 -9.39
N PRO A 164 3.58 5.55 -10.71
CA PRO A 164 3.29 4.52 -11.71
C PRO A 164 4.23 3.30 -11.64
N LEU A 165 5.51 3.53 -11.43
CA LEU A 165 6.52 2.50 -11.20
C LEU A 165 6.86 2.43 -9.71
N SER A 166 5.85 2.26 -8.87
CA SER A 166 5.96 2.27 -7.40
C SER A 166 6.89 1.18 -6.85
N LEU A 167 7.04 0.06 -7.55
CA LEU A 167 7.83 -1.08 -7.09
C LEU A 167 9.31 -1.00 -7.50
N HIS A 168 9.71 0.08 -8.15
CA HIS A 168 11.09 0.32 -8.51
C HIS A 168 11.85 0.97 -7.36
N ARG A 169 13.09 0.55 -7.13
CA ARG A 169 14.02 1.16 -6.16
C ARG A 169 15.25 1.65 -6.89
N ARG A 170 15.80 2.80 -6.48
CA ARG A 170 17.00 3.33 -7.12
C ARG A 170 18.22 2.48 -6.78
N THR A 171 19.00 2.13 -7.79
CA THR A 171 20.28 1.41 -7.65
C THR A 171 21.41 2.16 -8.35
N HIS A 172 22.65 1.86 -7.97
CA HIS A 172 23.84 2.55 -8.52
C HIS A 172 24.55 1.74 -9.62
N THR A 173 24.29 0.44 -9.70
CA THR A 173 24.90 -0.46 -10.67
C THR A 173 23.86 -0.93 -11.68
N PHE A 174 24.22 -0.81 -12.96
CA PHE A 174 23.55 -1.53 -14.03
C PHE A 174 24.44 -2.75 -14.33
N PRO A 175 23.91 -3.97 -14.36
CA PRO A 175 24.72 -5.13 -14.69
C PRO A 175 25.32 -4.96 -16.09
N GLU A 176 26.65 -5.06 -16.19
CA GLU A 176 27.42 -5.02 -17.45
C GLU A 176 27.24 -6.30 -18.28
N ASP A 177 26.47 -7.27 -17.77
CA ASP A 177 26.17 -8.52 -18.44
C ASP A 177 25.37 -8.26 -19.72
N CYS A 178 26.05 -8.27 -20.86
CA CYS A 178 25.52 -8.07 -22.21
C CYS A 178 24.48 -9.13 -22.65
N GLU A 179 24.04 -10.02 -21.78
CA GLU A 179 23.08 -11.09 -22.07
C GLU A 179 21.61 -10.72 -21.78
N ARG A 180 21.33 -9.56 -21.14
CA ARG A 180 19.96 -9.15 -20.87
C ARG A 180 19.30 -8.55 -22.12
N PRO A 181 18.16 -9.09 -22.60
CA PRO A 181 17.43 -8.49 -23.71
C PRO A 181 16.76 -7.19 -23.27
N LEU A 182 17.34 -6.05 -23.64
CA LEU A 182 16.84 -4.73 -23.25
C LEU A 182 15.92 -4.15 -24.33
N ASN A 183 14.69 -3.83 -23.93
CA ASN A 183 13.78 -3.01 -24.72
C ASN A 183 14.18 -1.55 -24.58
N ARG A 184 14.07 -0.76 -25.65
CA ARG A 184 14.41 0.66 -25.68
C ARG A 184 13.20 1.50 -26.08
N LEU A 185 12.94 2.55 -25.29
CA LEU A 185 12.01 3.62 -25.62
C LEU A 185 12.79 4.93 -25.71
N THR A 186 12.87 5.49 -26.91
CA THR A 186 13.49 6.79 -27.17
C THR A 186 12.41 7.84 -27.38
N LEU A 187 12.47 8.91 -26.61
CA LEU A 187 11.62 10.08 -26.72
C LEU A 187 12.45 11.26 -27.23
N SER A 188 11.97 11.91 -28.29
CA SER A 188 12.55 13.15 -28.79
C SER A 188 11.46 14.22 -28.85
N GLY A 189 11.74 15.43 -28.36
CA GLY A 189 10.74 16.48 -28.32
C GLY A 189 11.25 17.78 -27.75
N ARG A 190 10.42 18.83 -27.79
CA ARG A 190 10.79 20.17 -27.31
C ARG A 190 10.63 20.32 -25.79
N PHE A 191 11.31 19.47 -25.02
CA PHE A 191 11.36 19.56 -23.56
C PHE A 191 12.76 19.92 -23.07
N SER A 192 12.82 20.63 -21.95
CA SER A 192 14.05 20.90 -21.22
C SER A 192 14.46 19.72 -20.32
N LEU A 193 15.73 19.69 -19.89
CA LEU A 193 16.23 18.68 -18.96
C LEU A 193 15.43 18.66 -17.65
N ALA A 194 15.08 19.83 -17.11
CA ALA A 194 14.30 19.94 -15.88
C ALA A 194 12.87 19.40 -16.04
N GLU A 195 12.24 19.59 -17.20
CA GLU A 195 10.90 19.04 -17.46
C GLU A 195 10.90 17.52 -17.54
N MET A 196 11.87 16.95 -18.27
CA MET A 196 12.02 15.48 -18.33
C MET A 196 12.33 14.91 -16.95
N HIS A 197 13.22 15.56 -16.18
CA HIS A 197 13.52 15.17 -14.80
C HIS A 197 12.27 15.18 -13.93
N GLN A 198 11.42 16.20 -14.04
CA GLN A 198 10.15 16.26 -13.32
C GLN A 198 9.19 15.14 -13.74
N TRP A 199 9.12 14.79 -15.02
CA TRP A 199 8.30 13.67 -15.48
C TRP A 199 8.81 12.33 -14.93
N VAL A 200 10.12 12.13 -14.90
CA VAL A 200 10.76 10.96 -14.27
C VAL A 200 10.46 10.92 -12.76
N GLN A 201 10.54 12.05 -12.06
CA GLN A 201 10.19 12.16 -10.63
C GLN A 201 8.71 11.85 -10.36
N VAL A 202 7.83 12.11 -11.32
CA VAL A 202 6.41 11.71 -11.25
C VAL A 202 6.24 10.20 -11.47
N CYS A 203 7.06 9.58 -12.31
CA CYS A 203 6.97 8.16 -12.67
C CYS A 203 7.60 7.23 -11.63
N LEU A 204 8.72 7.64 -11.02
CA LEU A 204 9.62 6.78 -10.25
C LEU A 204 9.83 7.30 -8.82
N PRO A 205 9.79 6.41 -7.81
CA PRO A 205 10.14 6.77 -6.44
C PRO A 205 11.64 7.04 -6.30
N GLU A 206 12.07 7.64 -5.18
CA GLU A 206 13.49 7.87 -4.84
C GLU A 206 14.31 8.66 -5.88
N THR A 207 13.63 9.34 -6.80
CA THR A 207 14.25 10.27 -7.74
C THR A 207 14.70 11.53 -6.99
N PRO A 208 15.97 11.95 -7.07
CA PRO A 208 16.44 13.18 -6.45
C PRO A 208 15.62 14.39 -6.86
N ASP A 209 15.50 15.40 -5.97
CA ASP A 209 14.82 16.66 -6.31
C ASP A 209 15.56 17.50 -7.34
N LYS A 210 16.88 17.31 -7.44
CA LYS A 210 17.74 17.98 -8.41
C LYS A 210 18.36 16.95 -9.34
N PRO A 211 18.41 17.21 -10.66
CA PRO A 211 18.99 16.28 -11.61
C PRO A 211 20.48 16.07 -11.29
N PRO A 212 20.93 14.82 -11.04
CA PRO A 212 22.35 14.52 -10.92
C PRO A 212 22.96 14.53 -12.31
N ILE A 213 23.52 15.67 -12.71
CA ILE A 213 24.19 15.84 -13.99
C ILE A 213 25.48 15.03 -13.96
N VAL A 214 25.62 14.11 -14.91
CA VAL A 214 26.85 13.37 -15.15
C VAL A 214 27.64 14.14 -16.18
N THR A 215 28.80 14.66 -15.79
CA THR A 215 29.84 15.12 -16.71
C THR A 215 30.78 13.96 -17.02
N GLU A 216 31.24 13.86 -18.26
CA GLU A 216 32.05 12.74 -18.80
C GLU A 216 33.31 12.41 -17.97
N GLU A 217 33.75 13.33 -17.11
CA GLU A 217 34.90 13.16 -16.21
C GLU A 217 34.65 12.18 -15.03
N ALA A 218 33.38 11.90 -14.67
CA ALA A 218 33.05 11.12 -13.47
C ALA A 218 32.79 9.63 -13.71
N THR A 219 32.54 9.22 -14.95
CA THR A 219 32.26 7.83 -15.32
C THR A 219 33.26 7.41 -16.38
N GLY A 220 34.33 6.68 -15.99
CA GLY A 220 35.36 6.16 -16.90
C GLY A 220 34.87 5.13 -17.93
N ILE A 221 33.62 5.21 -18.36
CA ILE A 221 32.97 4.35 -19.34
C ILE A 221 32.97 5.10 -20.68
N LYS A 222 33.90 4.71 -21.56
CA LYS A 222 33.91 5.10 -22.98
C LYS A 222 32.89 4.24 -23.73
N GLU A 223 31.61 4.57 -23.64
CA GLU A 223 30.63 4.07 -24.60
C GLU A 223 30.30 5.18 -25.59
N THR A 224 30.93 5.08 -26.77
CA THR A 224 30.47 5.50 -28.11
C THR A 224 29.19 6.32 -28.21
N MET A 225 29.14 7.50 -27.60
CA MET A 225 28.24 8.57 -27.98
C MET A 225 29.06 9.67 -28.63
N GLU A 226 29.08 9.66 -29.97
CA GLU A 226 29.61 10.75 -30.78
C GLU A 226 28.71 12.00 -30.68
N THR A 227 28.62 12.64 -29.51
CA THR A 227 28.08 14.00 -29.37
C THR A 227 28.68 14.61 -28.12
N GLY A 228 29.59 15.58 -28.30
CA GLY A 228 30.40 16.14 -27.21
C GLY A 228 29.62 16.85 -26.10
N ASP A 229 30.27 17.02 -24.95
CA ASP A 229 30.02 17.95 -23.85
C ASP A 229 28.55 18.32 -23.55
N GLU A 230 27.62 17.37 -23.65
CA GLU A 230 26.22 17.60 -23.30
C GLU A 230 25.90 17.03 -21.91
N GLU A 231 25.48 17.92 -21.01
CA GLU A 231 24.94 17.56 -19.70
C GLU A 231 23.80 16.54 -19.84
N HIS A 232 24.02 15.34 -19.31
CA HIS A 232 23.02 14.27 -19.30
C HIS A 232 22.84 13.72 -17.89
N VAL A 233 21.70 13.08 -17.67
CA VAL A 233 21.37 12.43 -16.40
C VAL A 233 21.16 10.96 -16.65
N ARG A 234 21.78 10.13 -15.82
CA ARG A 234 21.63 8.67 -15.82
C ARG A 234 21.14 8.20 -14.46
N LEU A 235 19.98 7.55 -14.44
CA LEU A 235 19.39 6.95 -13.25
C LEU A 235 19.08 5.48 -13.51
N ILE A 236 19.36 4.62 -12.54
CA ILE A 236 19.14 3.19 -12.64
C ILE A 236 18.20 2.76 -11.52
N TYR A 237 17.28 1.88 -11.86
CA TYR A 237 16.28 1.33 -10.96
C TYR A 237 16.18 -0.19 -11.10
N GLU A 238 15.69 -0.83 -10.04
CA GLU A 238 15.38 -2.25 -9.99
C GLU A 238 13.97 -2.46 -9.43
N SER A 239 13.19 -3.30 -10.09
CA SER A 239 11.89 -3.76 -9.58
C SER A 239 12.10 -4.71 -8.41
N THR A 240 11.60 -4.36 -7.23
CA THR A 240 11.70 -5.21 -6.04
C THR A 240 10.91 -6.51 -6.17
N PHE A 241 9.86 -6.51 -7.00
CA PHE A 241 8.97 -7.65 -7.15
C PHE A 241 9.50 -8.66 -8.19
N ILE A 242 9.73 -8.21 -9.42
CA ILE A 242 10.15 -9.09 -10.53
C ILE A 242 11.67 -9.26 -10.54
N GLY A 243 12.44 -8.22 -10.17
CA GLY A 243 13.90 -8.18 -10.32
C GLY A 243 14.37 -7.62 -11.66
N SER A 244 13.47 -7.01 -12.43
CA SER A 244 13.78 -6.33 -13.69
C SER A 244 14.57 -5.04 -13.44
N LYS A 245 15.40 -4.62 -14.40
CA LYS A 245 16.19 -3.39 -14.34
C LYS A 245 15.61 -2.33 -15.28
N LEU A 246 15.73 -1.07 -14.89
CA LEU A 246 15.35 0.08 -15.68
C LEU A 246 16.48 1.12 -15.66
N GLU A 247 16.98 1.46 -16.82
CA GLU A 247 17.89 2.58 -17.03
C GLU A 247 17.14 3.76 -17.66
N CYS A 248 17.30 4.93 -17.06
CA CYS A 248 16.77 6.20 -17.54
C CYS A 248 17.94 7.11 -17.88
N CYS A 249 18.19 7.34 -19.17
CA CYS A 249 19.21 8.26 -19.66
C CYS A 249 18.51 9.41 -20.38
N TYR A 250 18.67 10.64 -19.92
CA TYR A 250 18.03 11.78 -20.56
C TYR A 250 18.89 13.03 -20.55
N LYS A 251 18.71 13.82 -21.60
CA LYS A 251 19.33 15.11 -21.82
C LYS A 251 18.29 16.10 -22.35
N LYS A 252 18.72 17.31 -22.69
CA LYS A 252 17.83 18.29 -23.31
C LYS A 252 17.26 17.72 -24.62
N GLN A 253 15.93 17.75 -24.77
CA GLN A 253 15.18 17.30 -25.96
C GLN A 253 15.23 15.80 -26.32
N GLN A 254 16.01 14.98 -25.61
CA GLN A 254 16.11 13.54 -25.87
C GLN A 254 16.14 12.74 -24.56
N ALA A 255 15.39 11.65 -24.51
CA ALA A 255 15.41 10.69 -23.40
C ALA A 255 15.34 9.27 -23.94
N THR A 256 16.08 8.36 -23.31
CA THR A 256 16.16 6.95 -23.65
C THR A 256 15.94 6.14 -22.37
N PHE A 257 14.94 5.27 -22.41
CA PHE A 257 14.60 4.36 -21.33
C PHE A 257 14.88 2.94 -21.80
N ARG A 258 15.64 2.18 -21.01
CA ARG A 258 15.99 0.78 -21.32
C ARG A 258 15.56 -0.13 -20.19
N SER A 259 14.84 -1.20 -20.49
CA SER A 259 14.41 -2.17 -19.48
C SER A 259 14.30 -3.57 -20.06
N ASP A 260 14.64 -4.59 -19.27
CA ASP A 260 14.43 -6.00 -19.60
C ASP A 260 12.95 -6.42 -19.51
N ASN A 261 12.09 -5.60 -18.90
CA ASN A 261 10.64 -5.80 -18.83
C ASN A 261 9.88 -4.86 -19.78
N ILE A 262 9.12 -5.44 -20.71
CA ILE A 262 8.29 -4.70 -21.68
C ILE A 262 7.14 -3.92 -21.02
N SER A 263 6.58 -4.44 -19.92
CA SER A 263 5.49 -3.76 -19.19
C SER A 263 5.96 -2.45 -18.57
N THR A 264 7.21 -2.40 -18.08
CA THR A 264 7.82 -1.16 -17.58
C THR A 264 7.89 -0.08 -18.68
N ILE A 265 8.30 -0.48 -19.90
CA ILE A 265 8.34 0.43 -21.06
C ILE A 265 6.94 0.89 -21.47
N ALA A 266 5.98 -0.02 -21.45
CA ALA A 266 4.56 0.27 -21.70
C ALA A 266 4.01 1.34 -20.74
N ILE A 267 4.26 1.19 -19.44
CA ILE A 267 3.84 2.15 -18.42
C ILE A 267 4.52 3.51 -18.62
N LEU A 268 5.83 3.52 -18.85
CA LEU A 268 6.57 4.77 -19.11
C LEU A 268 6.06 5.50 -20.34
N LYS A 269 5.83 4.79 -21.44
CA LYS A 269 5.26 5.36 -22.67
C LYS A 269 3.94 6.07 -22.37
N ASP A 270 3.02 5.41 -21.68
CA ASP A 270 1.69 5.94 -21.42
C ASP A 270 1.73 7.17 -20.50
N VAL A 271 2.51 7.12 -19.42
CA VAL A 271 2.61 8.22 -18.45
C VAL A 271 3.37 9.41 -19.04
N LEU A 272 4.50 9.20 -19.70
CA LEU A 272 5.30 10.28 -20.29
C LEU A 272 4.54 10.97 -21.43
N THR A 273 3.80 10.22 -22.25
CA THR A 273 2.93 10.79 -23.28
C THR A 273 1.81 11.63 -22.65
N LYS A 274 1.23 11.16 -21.54
CA LYS A 274 0.21 11.90 -20.79
C LYS A 274 0.76 13.20 -20.21
N GLU A 275 1.95 13.18 -19.61
CA GLU A 275 2.60 14.39 -19.06
C GLU A 275 2.99 15.39 -20.14
N ALA A 276 3.51 14.93 -21.28
CA ALA A 276 3.80 15.79 -22.42
C ALA A 276 2.54 16.44 -22.98
N THR A 277 1.45 15.68 -23.09
CA THR A 277 0.14 16.20 -23.56
C THR A 277 -0.41 17.27 -22.61
N LYS A 278 -0.30 17.09 -21.30
CA LYS A 278 -0.68 18.12 -20.30
C LYS A 278 0.07 19.43 -20.51
N ARG A 279 1.33 19.38 -20.93
CA ARG A 279 2.17 20.55 -21.22
C ARG A 279 2.14 21.00 -22.67
N LYS A 280 1.32 20.36 -23.51
CA LYS A 280 1.22 20.62 -24.96
C LYS A 280 2.56 20.47 -25.70
N ILE A 281 3.41 19.55 -25.24
CA ILE A 281 4.67 19.20 -25.89
C ILE A 281 4.44 18.01 -26.81
N ILE A 282 4.80 18.16 -28.08
CA ILE A 282 4.73 17.08 -29.07
C ILE A 282 5.99 16.21 -28.90
N LEU A 283 5.79 14.91 -28.71
CA LEU A 283 6.85 13.91 -28.63
C LEU A 283 6.87 13.06 -29.89
N SER A 284 8.08 12.75 -30.36
CA SER A 284 8.37 11.65 -31.28
C SER A 284 8.84 10.46 -30.45
N LEU A 285 8.21 9.30 -30.64
CA LEU A 285 8.51 8.06 -29.92
C LEU A 285 9.11 7.05 -30.89
N ASP A 286 10.22 6.44 -30.48
CA ASP A 286 10.85 5.30 -31.14
C ASP A 286 10.94 4.15 -30.12
N ILE A 287 10.38 2.99 -30.48
CA ILE A 287 10.26 1.83 -29.60
C ILE A 287 10.92 0.64 -30.30
N ASP A 288 11.88 0.05 -29.61
CA ASP A 288 12.66 -1.10 -30.06
C ASP A 288 12.52 -2.20 -29.01
N ILE A 289 11.78 -3.26 -29.34
CA ILE A 289 11.46 -4.37 -28.43
C ILE A 289 12.30 -5.56 -28.81
N HIS A 290 13.06 -6.07 -27.83
CA HIS A 290 13.89 -7.23 -28.05
C HIS A 290 13.01 -8.49 -28.11
N PRO A 291 13.12 -9.35 -29.15
CA PRO A 291 12.25 -10.51 -29.32
C PRO A 291 12.28 -11.46 -28.10
N ASP A 292 13.46 -11.62 -27.50
CA ASP A 292 13.65 -12.53 -26.37
C ASP A 292 13.30 -11.92 -25.00
N SER A 293 12.93 -10.62 -24.92
CA SER A 293 12.66 -9.96 -23.63
C SER A 293 11.50 -10.59 -22.86
N VAL A 294 10.45 -10.98 -23.57
CA VAL A 294 9.27 -11.59 -22.95
C VAL A 294 9.61 -12.97 -22.40
N GLU A 295 10.30 -13.80 -23.18
CA GLU A 295 10.75 -15.12 -22.74
C GLU A 295 11.71 -15.00 -21.54
N TYR A 296 12.66 -14.07 -21.60
CA TYR A 296 13.57 -13.79 -20.49
C TYR A 296 12.81 -13.43 -19.21
N THR A 297 11.84 -12.51 -19.29
CA THR A 297 11.04 -12.10 -18.13
C THR A 297 10.23 -13.28 -17.56
N LEU A 298 9.63 -14.12 -18.43
CA LEU A 298 8.92 -15.32 -18.00
C LEU A 298 9.85 -16.33 -17.31
N ARG A 299 11.08 -16.51 -17.81
CA ARG A 299 12.11 -17.35 -17.17
C ARG A 299 12.57 -16.78 -15.83
N THR A 300 12.64 -15.45 -15.68
CA THR A 300 12.94 -14.81 -14.39
C THR A 300 11.82 -15.02 -13.36
N ILE A 301 10.56 -14.97 -13.78
CA ILE A 301 9.40 -15.16 -12.89
C ILE A 301 9.21 -16.65 -12.52
N HIS A 302 9.58 -17.56 -13.42
CA HIS A 302 9.31 -19.00 -13.30
C HIS A 302 9.72 -19.64 -11.96
N PRO A 303 10.94 -19.46 -11.41
CA PRO A 303 11.31 -20.06 -10.13
C PRO A 303 10.45 -19.58 -8.94
N LYS A 304 10.11 -18.29 -8.92
CA LYS A 304 9.22 -17.71 -7.89
C LYS A 304 7.82 -18.28 -8.01
N LEU A 305 7.33 -18.42 -9.24
CA LEU A 305 6.01 -18.97 -9.52
C LEU A 305 5.89 -20.45 -9.13
N GLU A 306 6.89 -21.27 -9.49
CA GLU A 306 6.93 -22.70 -9.14
C GLU A 306 6.95 -22.92 -7.62
N SER A 307 7.84 -22.22 -6.91
CA SER A 307 7.95 -22.33 -5.46
C SER A 307 6.66 -21.94 -4.73
N LEU A 308 5.97 -20.88 -5.18
CA LEU A 308 4.69 -20.47 -4.63
C LEU A 308 3.57 -21.47 -4.92
N ILE A 309 3.52 -22.06 -6.12
CA ILE A 309 2.52 -23.08 -6.47
C ILE A 309 2.73 -24.33 -5.61
N ILE A 310 3.98 -24.76 -5.41
CA ILE A 310 4.31 -25.87 -4.51
C ILE A 310 3.88 -25.54 -3.08
N LEU A 311 4.16 -24.33 -2.59
CA LEU A 311 3.76 -23.89 -1.26
C LEU A 311 2.24 -23.91 -1.08
N VAL A 312 1.48 -23.33 -2.02
CA VAL A 312 0.01 -23.32 -2.00
C VAL A 312 -0.54 -24.75 -1.99
N ARG A 313 -0.01 -25.65 -2.83
CA ARG A 313 -0.41 -27.06 -2.86
C ARG A 313 -0.13 -27.76 -1.53
N LYS A 314 1.07 -27.58 -0.96
CA LYS A 314 1.43 -28.15 0.34
C LYS A 314 0.50 -27.66 1.46
N VAL A 315 0.22 -26.36 1.51
CA VAL A 315 -0.67 -25.76 2.52
C VAL A 315 -2.10 -26.26 2.35
N GLY A 316 -2.59 -26.37 1.12
CA GLY A 316 -3.91 -26.93 0.82
C GLY A 316 -4.09 -28.39 1.27
N LEU A 317 -2.99 -29.14 1.39
CA LEU A 317 -3.00 -30.52 1.91
C LEU A 317 -2.97 -30.60 3.44
N ILE A 318 -2.61 -29.54 4.16
CA ILE A 318 -2.48 -29.57 5.63
C ILE A 318 -3.82 -29.90 6.28
N THR A 319 -4.91 -29.21 5.92
CA THR A 319 -6.23 -29.44 6.52
C THR A 319 -6.76 -30.86 6.24
N PRO A 320 -6.75 -31.36 4.99
CA PRO A 320 -7.11 -32.76 4.70
C PRO A 320 -6.25 -33.78 5.46
N LEU A 321 -4.93 -33.55 5.58
CA LEU A 321 -4.03 -34.45 6.31
C LEU A 321 -4.31 -34.44 7.81
N GLN A 322 -4.60 -33.26 8.39
CA GLN A 322 -4.99 -33.14 9.79
C GLN A 322 -6.29 -33.90 10.08
N GLU A 323 -7.32 -33.75 9.23
CA GLU A 323 -8.58 -34.49 9.33
C GLU A 323 -8.36 -36.01 9.24
N LEU A 324 -7.52 -36.45 8.29
CA LEU A 324 -7.19 -37.86 8.10
C LEU A 324 -6.48 -38.45 9.32
N VAL A 325 -5.48 -37.77 9.88
CA VAL A 325 -4.77 -38.20 11.10
C VAL A 325 -5.74 -38.27 12.28
N SER A 326 -6.56 -37.24 12.49
CA SER A 326 -7.58 -37.23 13.55
C SER A 326 -8.57 -38.38 13.40
N SER A 327 -9.04 -38.66 12.18
CA SER A 327 -9.98 -39.77 11.91
C SER A 327 -9.36 -41.16 12.15
N GLN A 328 -8.07 -41.35 11.83
CA GLN A 328 -7.37 -42.62 12.08
C GLN A 328 -7.10 -42.87 13.56
N SER A 329 -6.81 -41.82 14.34
CA SER A 329 -6.71 -41.92 15.81
C SER A 329 -8.03 -42.35 16.45
N HIS A 330 -9.16 -41.88 15.91
CA HIS A 330 -10.49 -42.33 16.36
C HIS A 330 -10.78 -43.78 15.98
N ASN A 331 -10.46 -44.21 14.76
CA ASN A 331 -10.70 -45.59 14.30
C ASN A 331 -9.83 -46.64 15.05
N PHE A 332 -8.62 -46.30 15.47
CA PHE A 332 -7.77 -47.18 16.28
C PHE A 332 -8.29 -47.38 17.72
N SER A 333 -9.10 -46.45 18.22
CA SER A 333 -9.70 -46.56 19.55
C SER A 333 -10.94 -47.48 19.57
N SER A 334 -11.45 -47.88 18.41
CA SER A 334 -12.68 -48.68 18.28
C SER A 334 -12.43 -50.14 17.88
N SER A 335 -11.25 -50.51 17.37
CA SER A 335 -10.88 -51.91 17.17
C SER A 335 -10.06 -52.41 18.35
N GLY A 336 -10.64 -53.30 19.18
CA GLY A 336 -9.99 -53.93 20.34
C GLY A 336 -8.85 -54.89 20.01
N ALA A 337 -7.89 -54.47 19.20
CA ALA A 337 -6.66 -55.21 18.92
C ALA A 337 -5.56 -54.74 19.89
N ARG A 338 -5.38 -55.50 20.98
CA ARG A 338 -4.19 -55.45 21.85
C ARG A 338 -2.92 -55.50 20.99
N MET A 339 -2.15 -54.42 20.95
CA MET A 339 -0.76 -54.47 20.51
C MET A 339 0.15 -54.37 21.74
N LYS A 340 0.83 -55.48 22.07
CA LYS A 340 2.01 -55.51 22.92
C LYS A 340 3.12 -54.75 22.21
N GLY A 341 3.66 -53.72 22.83
CA GLY A 341 4.88 -53.05 22.36
C GLY A 341 5.04 -51.70 23.03
N SER A 342 5.95 -51.63 24.00
CA SER A 342 6.43 -50.40 24.64
C SER A 342 6.78 -49.34 23.60
N THR A 343 5.94 -48.32 23.44
CA THR A 343 6.29 -47.11 22.69
C THR A 343 6.62 -46.02 23.69
N THR A 344 7.85 -45.55 23.61
CA THR A 344 8.40 -44.44 24.37
C THR A 344 7.60 -43.16 24.11
N ARG A 345 7.45 -42.33 25.15
CA ARG A 345 6.60 -41.12 25.23
C ARG A 345 7.02 -39.97 24.29
N ASN A 346 7.82 -40.24 23.26
CA ASN A 346 8.39 -39.24 22.33
C ASN A 346 8.29 -39.64 20.85
N ASP A 347 7.61 -40.75 20.52
CA ASP A 347 7.42 -41.13 19.13
C ASP A 347 6.17 -40.43 18.55
N ASN A 348 6.43 -39.56 17.58
CA ASN A 348 5.46 -38.84 16.74
C ASN A 348 4.22 -39.71 16.44
N PRO A 349 2.98 -39.21 16.56
CA PRO A 349 1.75 -39.95 16.26
C PRO A 349 1.55 -40.02 14.75
N LEU A 350 2.55 -40.52 14.02
CA LEU A 350 2.43 -40.79 12.60
C LEU A 350 1.74 -42.14 12.46
N PRO A 351 0.56 -42.20 11.80
CA PRO A 351 0.09 -43.46 11.29
C PRO A 351 1.19 -44.04 10.41
N GLY A 352 1.59 -45.30 10.63
CA GLY A 352 2.56 -46.01 9.77
C GLY A 352 2.10 -46.21 8.32
N SER A 353 1.04 -45.50 7.89
CA SER A 353 0.35 -45.61 6.60
C SER A 353 0.53 -44.37 5.71
N LEU A 354 1.14 -43.28 6.18
CA LEU A 354 1.35 -42.08 5.36
C LEU A 354 2.66 -42.17 4.58
N PRO A 355 2.65 -41.94 3.24
CA PRO A 355 3.89 -41.80 2.48
C PRO A 355 4.79 -40.71 3.06
N ALA A 356 6.11 -40.89 2.91
CA ALA A 356 7.13 -40.02 3.51
C ALA A 356 6.93 -38.53 3.17
N ASP A 357 6.48 -38.23 1.95
CA ASP A 357 6.26 -36.86 1.46
C ASP A 357 5.12 -36.15 2.22
N TYR A 358 4.00 -36.84 2.48
CA TYR A 358 2.88 -36.28 3.24
C TYR A 358 3.20 -36.18 4.73
N ALA A 359 3.97 -37.13 5.27
CA ALA A 359 4.46 -37.06 6.64
C ALA A 359 5.39 -35.85 6.85
N ALA A 360 6.21 -35.50 5.87
CA ALA A 360 7.06 -34.30 5.92
C ALA A 360 6.21 -33.01 5.92
N ILE A 361 5.20 -32.92 5.04
CA ILE A 361 4.27 -31.78 4.98
C ILE A 361 3.55 -31.59 6.33
N TRP A 362 3.11 -32.69 6.96
CA TRP A 362 2.42 -32.62 8.24
C TRP A 362 3.35 -32.16 9.38
N ARG A 363 4.61 -32.63 9.41
CA ARG A 363 5.61 -32.17 10.40
C ARG A 363 5.93 -30.68 10.26
N GLU A 364 6.01 -30.20 9.03
CA GLU A 364 6.36 -28.81 8.70
C GLU A 364 5.13 -27.89 8.61
N ALA A 365 3.93 -28.38 8.94
CA ALA A 365 2.67 -27.67 8.71
C ALA A 365 2.66 -26.24 9.27
N SER A 366 3.10 -26.05 10.51
CA SER A 366 3.14 -24.73 11.15
C SER A 366 4.10 -23.76 10.44
N SER A 367 5.23 -24.27 9.94
CA SER A 367 6.20 -23.48 9.18
C SER A 367 5.66 -23.10 7.80
N LEU A 368 5.06 -24.05 7.09
CA LEU A 368 4.43 -23.83 5.78
C LEU A 368 3.26 -22.84 5.87
N GLN A 369 2.44 -22.92 6.93
CA GLN A 369 1.38 -21.96 7.19
C GLN A 369 1.93 -20.56 7.49
N ALA A 370 3.00 -20.44 8.28
CA ALA A 370 3.64 -19.16 8.54
C ALA A 370 4.20 -18.54 7.25
N LEU A 371 4.89 -19.33 6.42
CA LEU A 371 5.42 -18.87 5.12
C LEU A 371 4.30 -18.45 4.16
N TYR A 372 3.19 -19.19 4.12
CA TYR A 372 2.04 -18.83 3.31
C TYR A 372 1.38 -17.52 3.77
N LYS A 373 1.27 -17.32 5.08
CA LYS A 373 0.79 -16.07 5.68
C LYS A 373 1.71 -14.88 5.45
N GLN A 374 3.00 -15.09 5.22
CA GLN A 374 3.94 -14.01 4.85
C GLN A 374 3.77 -13.54 3.40
N HIS A 375 3.24 -14.40 2.52
CA HIS A 375 3.08 -14.12 1.10
C HIS A 375 1.62 -14.16 0.62
N PRO A 376 0.65 -13.51 1.30
CA PRO A 376 -0.76 -13.61 0.94
C PRO A 376 -0.96 -13.07 -0.47
N CYS A 377 -1.74 -13.76 -1.31
CA CYS A 377 -2.09 -13.34 -2.68
C CYS A 377 -0.90 -13.06 -3.62
N THR A 378 0.33 -13.48 -3.28
CA THR A 378 1.52 -13.26 -4.13
C THR A 378 1.41 -14.01 -5.45
N LEU A 379 0.80 -15.21 -5.44
CA LEU A 379 0.55 -16.01 -6.64
C LEU A 379 -0.40 -15.30 -7.61
N GLU A 380 -1.52 -14.76 -7.11
CA GLU A 380 -2.49 -14.02 -7.91
C GLU A 380 -1.86 -12.77 -8.54
N ARG A 381 -0.99 -12.10 -7.80
CA ARG A 381 -0.21 -10.96 -8.30
C ARG A 381 0.75 -11.36 -9.41
N LEU A 382 1.46 -12.49 -9.28
CA LEU A 382 2.31 -12.99 -10.37
C LEU A 382 1.50 -13.34 -11.62
N TYR A 383 0.31 -13.92 -11.46
CA TYR A 383 -0.60 -14.14 -12.59
C TYR A 383 -1.01 -12.80 -13.23
N GLY A 384 -1.33 -11.79 -12.43
CA GLY A 384 -1.57 -10.42 -12.92
C GLY A 384 -0.40 -9.90 -13.76
N CYS A 385 0.84 -9.97 -13.23
CA CYS A 385 2.02 -9.53 -13.97
C CYS A 385 2.24 -10.29 -15.29
N ILE A 386 1.97 -11.60 -15.34
CA ILE A 386 2.08 -12.39 -16.57
C ILE A 386 0.99 -12.01 -17.57
N VAL A 387 -0.23 -11.73 -17.10
CA VAL A 387 -1.33 -11.25 -17.94
C VAL A 387 -1.02 -9.88 -18.50
N ASP A 388 -0.50 -8.95 -17.70
CA ASP A 388 -0.10 -7.62 -18.15
C ASP A 388 1.04 -7.71 -19.17
N LEU A 389 2.04 -8.56 -18.93
CA LEU A 389 3.13 -8.85 -19.86
C LEU A 389 2.61 -9.36 -21.22
N TYR A 390 1.61 -10.24 -21.20
CA TYR A 390 0.96 -10.76 -22.41
C TYR A 390 0.23 -9.65 -23.16
N ILE A 391 -0.59 -8.84 -22.46
CA ILE A 391 -1.33 -7.73 -23.07
C ILE A 391 -0.36 -6.72 -23.68
N ASP A 392 0.71 -6.35 -22.97
CA ASP A 392 1.68 -5.37 -23.45
C ASP A 392 2.43 -5.85 -24.68
N LYS A 393 2.84 -7.14 -24.73
CA LYS A 393 3.47 -7.74 -25.92
C LYS A 393 2.64 -7.50 -27.18
N TYR A 394 1.36 -7.88 -27.16
CA TYR A 394 0.48 -7.73 -28.32
C TYR A 394 0.09 -6.26 -28.57
N ARG A 395 -0.03 -5.45 -27.52
CA ARG A 395 -0.29 -4.01 -27.62
C ARG A 395 0.80 -3.29 -28.42
N PHE A 396 2.06 -3.68 -28.28
CA PHE A 396 3.15 -3.14 -29.08
C PHE A 396 3.19 -3.68 -30.52
N GLN A 397 2.64 -4.86 -30.76
CA GLN A 397 2.44 -5.41 -32.11
C GLN A 397 1.21 -4.81 -32.82
N GLY A 398 0.31 -4.15 -32.08
CA GLY A 398 -0.89 -3.51 -32.59
C GLY A 398 -2.18 -4.32 -32.43
N ASP A 399 -2.13 -5.44 -31.71
CA ASP A 399 -3.24 -6.36 -31.51
C ASP A 399 -3.87 -6.25 -30.11
N ASP A 400 -5.19 -6.40 -30.02
CA ASP A 400 -5.91 -6.50 -28.73
C ASP A 400 -6.25 -7.96 -28.41
N VAL A 401 -5.62 -8.47 -27.35
CA VAL A 401 -5.74 -9.87 -26.91
C VAL A 401 -6.50 -10.04 -25.60
N ARG A 402 -7.22 -9.01 -25.12
CA ARG A 402 -7.97 -9.07 -23.85
C ARG A 402 -8.98 -10.21 -23.78
N ALA A 403 -9.58 -10.59 -24.91
CA ALA A 403 -10.51 -11.71 -24.99
C ALA A 403 -9.86 -13.08 -24.71
N ARG A 404 -8.54 -13.20 -24.87
CA ARG A 404 -7.77 -14.44 -24.68
C ARG A 404 -7.27 -14.62 -23.24
N VAL A 405 -7.32 -13.56 -22.43
CA VAL A 405 -6.86 -13.55 -21.03
C VAL A 405 -7.47 -14.68 -20.17
N PRO A 406 -8.78 -15.01 -20.26
CA PRO A 406 -9.32 -16.14 -19.50
C PRO A 406 -8.65 -17.47 -19.83
N GLY A 407 -8.30 -17.70 -21.10
CA GLY A 407 -7.59 -18.91 -21.54
C GLY A 407 -6.17 -18.98 -20.98
N LEU A 408 -5.46 -17.85 -20.94
CA LEU A 408 -4.14 -17.76 -20.28
C LEU A 408 -4.23 -18.08 -18.79
N LEU A 409 -5.25 -17.56 -18.09
CA LEU A 409 -5.48 -17.86 -16.67
C LEU A 409 -5.73 -19.35 -16.42
N GLU A 410 -6.42 -20.06 -17.33
CA GLU A 410 -6.59 -21.51 -17.23
C GLU A 410 -5.25 -22.26 -17.39
N VAL A 411 -4.41 -21.85 -18.34
CA VAL A 411 -3.06 -22.42 -18.51
C VAL A 411 -2.20 -22.18 -17.27
N LEU A 412 -2.28 -20.99 -16.68
CA LEU A 412 -1.55 -20.61 -15.46
C LEU A 412 -1.99 -21.43 -14.23
N LYS A 413 -3.27 -21.80 -14.13
CA LYS A 413 -3.80 -22.66 -13.04
C LYS A 413 -3.25 -24.09 -13.10
N HIS A 414 -3.13 -24.66 -14.29
CA HIS A 414 -2.56 -26.01 -14.47
C HIS A 414 -1.03 -26.02 -14.41
N TYR A 415 -0.41 -24.86 -14.61
CA TYR A 415 1.02 -24.60 -14.55
C TYR A 415 1.86 -25.57 -15.37
N ASP A 416 2.04 -25.21 -16.64
CA ASP A 416 3.03 -25.81 -17.54
C ASP A 416 3.80 -24.67 -18.21
N PHE A 417 5.08 -24.52 -17.87
CA PHE A 417 5.91 -23.44 -18.37
C PHE A 417 6.08 -23.47 -19.89
N HIS A 418 6.21 -24.64 -20.48
CA HIS A 418 6.33 -24.76 -21.93
C HIS A 418 5.04 -24.36 -22.63
N ARG A 419 3.89 -24.76 -22.07
CA ARG A 419 2.58 -24.35 -22.58
C ARG A 419 2.33 -22.85 -22.45
N ILE A 420 2.82 -22.21 -21.38
CA ILE A 420 2.78 -20.75 -21.23
C ILE A 420 3.60 -20.08 -22.33
N LEU A 421 4.86 -20.52 -22.54
CA LEU A 421 5.70 -19.98 -23.62
C LEU A 421 5.07 -20.15 -25.01
N GLN A 422 4.49 -21.33 -25.26
CA GLN A 422 3.78 -21.60 -26.50
C GLN A 422 2.58 -20.67 -26.67
N TYR A 423 1.76 -20.49 -25.63
CA TYR A 423 0.60 -19.58 -25.64
C TYR A 423 1.00 -18.13 -25.93
N PHE A 424 2.17 -17.70 -25.45
CA PHE A 424 2.70 -16.37 -25.76
C PHE A 424 3.11 -16.22 -27.23
N ASN A 425 3.43 -17.31 -27.93
CA ASN A 425 3.85 -17.33 -29.33
C ASN A 425 2.73 -17.72 -30.31
N GLU A 426 1.57 -18.13 -29.80
CA GLU A 426 0.38 -18.42 -30.61
C GLU A 426 -0.35 -17.12 -31.00
N HIS A 427 -0.20 -16.75 -32.29
CA HIS A 427 -0.87 -15.61 -32.91
C HIS A 427 -2.38 -15.78 -33.07
#